data_AF-V5FTQ1-F1
#
_entry.id   AF-V5FTQ1-F1
#
_cell.length_a   1.000
_cell.length_b   1.000
_cell.length_c   1.000
_cell.angle_alpha   90.00
_cell.angle_beta   90.00
_cell.angle_gamma   90.00
#
_symmetry.space_group_name_H-M   'P 1'
#
loop_
_entity.id
_entity.type
_entity.pdbx_description
1 polymer ?
#
loop_
_entity_poly.entity_id
_entity_poly.type
_entity_poly.pdbx_seq_one_letter_code
_entity_poly.pdbx_strand_id
1 'polypeptide(L)'
;YYSVQIKMTVKTSVTDIFRGTFPQLFAAVSGTLFAISDGMTVGWTAPMIPYLISEESHIKTTRHEAEWLETALLVGAFCGLPTTMFFTERIGRKKSLLLASFIVLFAWLAIALGNNMIYIFVAR
;
A
#
# COMPACT_ATOMS: atom_id res chain seq x y z
N TYR A 1 -9.72 -44.38 28.96
CA TYR A 1 -9.26 -43.76 27.71
C TYR A 1 -9.54 -42.25 27.60
N TYR A 2 -10.40 -41.64 28.43
CA TYR A 2 -10.65 -40.18 28.42
C TYR A 2 -9.69 -39.34 29.28
N SER A 3 -8.83 -39.98 30.08
CA SER A 3 -8.10 -39.30 31.17
C SER A 3 -6.69 -38.78 30.79
N VAL A 4 -6.24 -38.96 29.55
CA VAL A 4 -4.83 -38.66 29.15
C VAL A 4 -4.68 -37.42 28.27
N GLN A 5 -5.74 -36.95 27.59
CA GLN A 5 -5.61 -35.82 26.65
C GLN A 5 -5.87 -34.43 27.27
N ILE A 6 -6.32 -34.35 28.53
CA ILE A 6 -6.41 -33.09 29.30
C ILE A 6 -5.03 -32.78 29.92
N LYS A 7 -3.96 -32.91 29.12
CA LYS A 7 -2.60 -32.48 29.49
C LYS A 7 -2.04 -31.46 28.51
N MET A 8 -2.91 -30.77 27.78
CA MET A 8 -2.55 -29.49 27.14
C MET A 8 -2.98 -28.33 28.04
N THR A 9 -2.43 -28.28 29.26
CA THR A 9 -2.36 -27.02 29.99
C THR A 9 -1.35 -26.16 29.23
N VAL A 10 -1.86 -25.40 28.25
CA VAL A 10 -1.10 -24.36 27.57
C VAL A 10 -0.70 -23.37 28.66
N LYS A 11 0.51 -23.51 29.18
CA LYS A 11 1.13 -22.55 30.07
C LYS A 11 1.61 -21.39 29.20
N THR A 12 0.69 -20.67 28.58
CA THR A 12 1.00 -19.45 27.81
C THR A 12 1.48 -18.43 28.84
N SER A 13 2.80 -18.29 28.98
CA SER A 13 3.35 -17.24 29.83
C SER A 13 2.86 -15.90 29.29
N VAL A 14 2.48 -14.96 30.16
CA VAL A 14 2.05 -13.62 29.77
C VAL A 14 3.08 -12.97 28.83
N THR A 15 4.37 -13.28 29.02
CA THR A 15 5.48 -12.86 28.15
C THR A 15 5.42 -13.43 26.72
N ASP A 16 4.86 -14.63 26.52
CA ASP A 16 4.70 -15.24 25.19
C ASP A 16 3.52 -14.64 24.43
N ILE A 17 2.47 -14.23 25.16
CA ILE A 17 1.37 -13.43 24.61
C ILE A 17 1.95 -12.10 24.10
N PHE A 18 2.70 -11.38 24.93
CA PHE A 18 3.33 -10.10 24.55
C PHE A 18 4.35 -10.23 23.41
N ARG A 19 5.08 -11.35 23.30
CA ARG A 19 6.02 -11.60 22.19
C ARG A 19 5.32 -11.68 20.83
N GLY A 20 4.10 -12.22 20.77
CA GLY A 20 3.30 -12.28 19.55
C GLY A 20 2.58 -10.97 19.20
N THR A 21 2.25 -10.18 20.22
CA THR A 21 1.46 -8.94 20.08
C THR A 21 2.18 -7.85 19.30
N PHE A 22 3.47 -7.61 19.55
CA PHE A 22 4.24 -6.59 18.83
C PHE A 22 4.23 -6.76 17.31
N PRO A 23 4.63 -7.93 16.75
CA PRO A 23 4.59 -8.13 15.31
C PRO A 23 3.17 -8.08 14.71
N GLN A 24 2.12 -8.39 15.49
CA GLN A 24 0.73 -8.22 15.08
C GLN A 24 0.33 -6.74 15.05
N LEU A 25 0.70 -5.95 16.05
CA LEU A 25 0.44 -4.52 16.09
C LEU A 25 1.11 -3.80 14.92
N PHE A 26 2.38 -4.11 14.64
CA PHE A 26 3.07 -3.56 13.47
C PHE A 26 2.39 -3.96 12.15
N ALA A 27 1.93 -5.20 12.01
CA ALA A 27 1.20 -5.65 10.83
C ALA A 27 -0.15 -4.91 10.68
N ALA A 28 -0.87 -4.70 11.78
CA ALA A 28 -2.12 -3.96 11.79
C ALA A 28 -1.91 -2.48 11.42
N VAL A 29 -0.93 -1.81 12.04
CA VAL A 29 -0.61 -0.41 11.76
C VAL A 29 -0.15 -0.23 10.30
N SER A 30 0.74 -1.10 9.81
CA SER A 30 1.19 -1.04 8.40
C SER A 30 0.06 -1.30 7.42
N GLY A 31 -0.84 -2.25 7.72
CA GLY A 31 -2.04 -2.49 6.91
C GLY A 31 -2.98 -1.29 6.87
N THR A 32 -3.23 -0.64 8.01
CA THR A 32 -4.07 0.57 8.08
C THR A 32 -3.42 1.75 7.36
N LEU A 33 -2.11 1.95 7.53
CA LEU A 33 -1.36 2.99 6.80
C LEU A 33 -1.40 2.76 5.29
N PHE A 34 -1.27 1.50 4.86
CA PHE A 34 -1.43 1.12 3.46
C PHE A 34 -2.83 1.46 2.95
N ALA A 35 -3.89 1.10 3.69
CA ALA A 35 -5.27 1.40 3.31
C ALA A 35 -5.54 2.92 3.22
N ILE A 36 -4.99 3.72 4.15
CA ILE A 36 -5.06 5.18 4.09
C ILE A 36 -4.32 5.70 2.86
N SER A 37 -3.12 5.18 2.58
CA SER A 37 -2.32 5.57 1.42
C SER A 37 -3.01 5.22 0.10
N ASP A 38 -3.67 4.07 0.02
CA ASP A 38 -4.48 3.65 -1.13
C ASP A 38 -5.67 4.61 -1.33
N GLY A 39 -6.42 4.92 -0.27
CA GLY A 39 -7.49 5.92 -0.33
C GLY A 39 -7.01 7.31 -0.77
N MET A 40 -5.85 7.75 -0.27
CA MET A 40 -5.22 8.99 -0.72
C MET A 40 -4.82 8.90 -2.19
N THR A 41 -4.27 7.77 -2.65
CA THR A 41 -3.84 7.52 -4.04
C THR A 41 -4.98 7.78 -5.02
N VAL A 42 -6.19 7.36 -4.68
CA VAL A 42 -7.39 7.61 -5.48
C VAL A 42 -7.92 9.05 -5.28
N GLY A 43 -7.92 9.55 -4.05
CA GLY A 43 -8.50 10.85 -3.72
C GLY A 43 -7.65 12.06 -4.13
N TRP A 44 -6.33 11.94 -4.26
CA TRP A 44 -5.46 13.08 -4.51
C TRP A 44 -5.57 13.64 -5.93
N THR A 45 -6.05 12.85 -6.91
CA THR A 45 -6.29 13.35 -8.27
C THR A 45 -7.37 14.42 -8.31
N ALA A 46 -8.39 14.34 -7.45
CA ALA A 46 -9.52 15.26 -7.47
C ALA A 46 -9.12 16.75 -7.35
N PRO A 47 -8.25 17.16 -6.40
CA PRO A 47 -7.73 18.52 -6.36
C PRO A 47 -6.49 18.74 -7.26
N MET A 48 -5.70 17.71 -7.56
CA MET A 48 -4.48 17.89 -8.36
C MET A 48 -4.73 18.03 -9.85
N ILE A 49 -5.74 17.37 -10.43
CA ILE A 49 -6.09 17.53 -11.84
C ILE A 49 -6.43 18.99 -12.18
N PRO A 50 -7.34 19.69 -11.46
CA PRO A 50 -7.62 21.09 -11.76
C PRO A 50 -6.41 22.00 -11.50
N TYR A 51 -5.57 21.68 -10.51
CA TYR A 51 -4.32 22.40 -10.26
C TYR A 51 -3.33 22.23 -11.41
N LEU A 52 -3.06 21.00 -11.87
CA LEU A 52 -2.13 20.69 -12.97
C LEU A 52 -2.57 21.30 -14.31
N ILE A 53 -3.87 21.39 -14.56
CA ILE A 53 -4.46 22.00 -15.76
C ILE A 53 -4.43 23.55 -15.70
N SER A 54 -4.39 24.13 -14.50
CA SER A 54 -4.36 25.59 -14.34
C SER A 54 -3.04 26.21 -14.83
N GLU A 55 -3.11 27.45 -15.34
CA GLU A 55 -1.93 28.20 -15.82
C GLU A 55 -0.93 28.57 -14.70
N GLU A 56 -1.36 28.47 -13.44
CA GLU A 56 -0.55 28.71 -12.23
C GLU A 56 0.32 27.50 -11.85
N SER A 57 0.20 26.38 -12.56
CA SER A 57 0.93 25.16 -12.22
C SER A 57 2.37 25.20 -12.72
N HIS A 58 3.31 24.79 -11.86
CA HIS A 58 4.71 24.61 -12.24
C HIS A 58 4.91 23.50 -13.30
N ILE A 59 3.89 22.67 -13.56
CA ILE A 59 3.92 21.50 -14.45
C ILE A 59 2.76 21.61 -15.43
N LYS A 60 2.98 22.30 -16.56
CA LYS A 60 1.97 22.45 -17.62
C LYS A 60 1.48 21.09 -18.10
N THR A 61 0.21 20.81 -17.81
CA THR A 61 -0.43 19.54 -18.11
C THR A 61 -1.64 19.76 -18.98
N THR A 62 -1.81 18.95 -20.02
CA THR A 62 -3.02 18.95 -20.84
C THR A 62 -4.06 18.01 -20.22
N ARG A 63 -5.35 18.32 -20.33
CA ARG A 63 -6.45 17.43 -19.89
C ARG A 63 -6.29 15.97 -20.33
N HIS A 64 -5.79 15.76 -21.55
CA HIS A 64 -5.54 14.42 -22.09
C HIS A 64 -4.48 13.62 -21.30
N GLU A 65 -3.47 14.27 -20.71
CA GLU A 65 -2.46 13.63 -19.88
C GLU A 65 -3.04 13.20 -18.52
N ALA A 66 -3.93 14.03 -17.96
CA ALA A 66 -4.63 13.71 -16.71
C ALA A 66 -5.56 12.50 -16.88
N GLU A 67 -6.28 12.41 -18.00
CA GLU A 67 -7.12 11.26 -18.34
C GLU A 67 -6.27 9.99 -18.54
N TRP A 68 -5.10 10.11 -19.19
CA TRP A 68 -4.16 8.99 -19.31
C TRP A 68 -3.58 8.57 -17.95
N LEU A 69 -3.36 9.50 -17.02
CA LEU A 69 -2.85 9.18 -15.69
C LEU A 69 -3.82 8.26 -14.92
N GLU A 70 -5.12 8.54 -14.97
CA GLU A 70 -6.14 7.68 -14.36
C GLU A 70 -6.21 6.31 -15.04
N THR A 71 -6.11 6.30 -16.37
CA THR A 71 -6.13 5.07 -17.16
C THR A 71 -4.92 4.18 -16.86
N ALA A 72 -3.73 4.78 -16.71
CA ALA A 72 -2.50 4.08 -16.34
C ALA A 72 -2.59 3.44 -14.95
N LEU A 73 -3.18 4.15 -13.98
CA LEU A 73 -3.45 3.59 -12.64
C LEU A 73 -4.40 2.39 -12.71
N LEU A 74 -5.47 2.47 -13.50
CA LEU A 74 -6.41 1.34 -13.67
C LEU A 74 -5.75 0.12 -14.31
N VAL A 75 -4.91 0.34 -15.33
CA VAL A 75 -4.13 -0.74 -15.97
C VAL A 75 -3.12 -1.31 -14.98
N GLY A 76 -2.43 -0.46 -14.22
CA GLY A 76 -1.51 -0.86 -13.15
C GLY A 76 -2.19 -1.70 -12.08
N ALA A 77 -3.38 -1.31 -11.64
CA ALA A 77 -4.20 -2.07 -10.70
C ALA A 77 -4.59 -3.44 -11.28
N PHE A 78 -5.04 -3.48 -12.54
CA PHE A 78 -5.41 -4.73 -13.22
C PHE A 78 -4.23 -5.71 -13.34
N CYS A 79 -3.04 -5.21 -13.70
CA CYS A 79 -1.80 -5.99 -13.75
C CYS A 79 -1.25 -6.33 -12.35
N GLY A 80 -1.51 -5.46 -11.37
CA GLY A 80 -1.07 -5.55 -9.98
C GLY A 80 -1.78 -6.63 -9.18
N LEU A 81 -3.04 -6.92 -9.50
CA LEU A 81 -3.83 -7.98 -8.84
C LEU A 81 -3.19 -9.37 -8.97
N PRO A 82 -2.92 -9.92 -10.17
CA PRO A 82 -2.34 -11.25 -10.32
C PRO A 82 -0.90 -11.32 -9.77
N THR A 83 -0.11 -10.25 -9.93
CA THR A 83 1.25 -10.18 -9.37
C THR A 83 1.22 -10.19 -7.84
N THR A 84 0.36 -9.38 -7.22
CA THR A 84 0.20 -9.36 -5.75
C THR A 84 -0.26 -10.71 -5.22
N MET A 85 -1.17 -11.38 -5.93
CA MET A 85 -1.64 -12.71 -5.57
C MET A 85 -0.50 -13.73 -5.60
N PHE A 86 0.31 -13.73 -6.67
CA PHE A 86 1.48 -14.60 -6.80
C PHE A 86 2.56 -14.34 -5.74
N PHE A 87 2.88 -13.07 -5.47
CA PHE A 87 3.87 -12.69 -4.45
C PHE A 87 3.41 -13.06 -3.04
N THR A 88 2.12 -12.89 -2.73
CA THR A 88 1.54 -13.23 -1.43
C THR A 88 1.64 -14.74 -1.14
N GLU A 89 1.44 -15.58 -2.16
CA GLU A 89 1.55 -17.03 -2.07
C GLU A 89 3.01 -17.49 -1.87
N ARG A 90 3.98 -16.86 -2.54
CA ARG A 90 5.41 -17.25 -2.44
C ARG A 90 6.16 -16.71 -1.22
N ILE A 91 5.95 -15.44 -0.89
CA ILE A 91 6.73 -14.73 0.15
C ILE A 91 6.04 -14.81 1.52
N GLY A 92 4.75 -15.16 1.53
CA GLY A 92 3.90 -15.24 2.71
C GLY A 92 3.23 -13.90 3.02
N ARG A 93 1.97 -13.97 3.49
CA ARG A 93 1.08 -12.82 3.77
C ARG A 93 1.73 -11.65 4.51
N LYS A 94 2.47 -11.93 5.58
CA LYS A 94 3.01 -10.90 6.47
C LYS A 94 4.12 -10.07 5.82
N LYS A 95 5.04 -10.72 5.09
CA LYS A 95 6.16 -10.03 4.45
C LYS A 95 5.72 -9.28 3.20
N SER A 96 4.74 -9.82 2.47
CA SER A 96 4.15 -9.16 1.31
C SER A 96 3.47 -7.84 1.71
N LEU A 97 2.73 -7.83 2.82
CA LEU A 97 2.08 -6.61 3.32
C LEU A 97 3.09 -5.52 3.70
N LEU A 98 4.15 -5.90 4.44
CA LEU A 98 5.22 -4.97 4.79
C LEU A 98 5.93 -4.40 3.56
N LEU A 99 6.26 -5.26 2.57
CA LEU A 99 6.91 -4.81 1.34
C LEU A 99 6.01 -3.85 0.55
N ALA A 100 4.71 -4.15 0.46
CA ALA A 100 3.73 -3.25 -0.18
C ALA A 100 3.65 -1.89 0.51
N SER A 101 3.61 -1.85 1.85
CA SER A 101 3.66 -0.59 2.61
C SER A 101 4.92 0.21 2.33
N PHE A 102 6.09 -0.44 2.25
CA PHE A 102 7.34 0.23 1.92
C PHE A 102 7.32 0.80 0.48
N ILE A 103 6.88 0.02 -0.51
CA ILE A 103 6.80 0.47 -1.90
C ILE A 103 5.90 1.70 -2.02
N VAL A 104 4.74 1.68 -1.36
CA VAL A 104 3.81 2.81 -1.36
C VAL A 104 4.42 4.06 -0.73
N LEU A 105 5.15 3.92 0.37
CA LEU A 105 5.86 5.06 0.98
C LEU A 105 6.89 5.67 0.02
N PHE A 106 7.65 4.84 -0.70
CA PHE A 106 8.60 5.32 -1.70
C PHE A 106 7.91 5.99 -2.89
N ALA A 107 6.78 5.45 -3.35
CA ALA A 107 5.98 6.05 -4.43
C ALA A 107 5.49 7.45 -4.04
N TRP A 108 4.96 7.62 -2.83
CA TRP A 108 4.58 8.94 -2.30
C TRP A 108 5.75 9.90 -2.18
N LEU A 109 6.93 9.42 -1.76
CA LEU A 109 8.13 10.23 -1.72
C LEU A 109 8.54 10.70 -3.11
N ALA A 110 8.43 9.82 -4.12
CA ALA A 110 8.73 10.14 -5.51
C ALA A 110 7.74 11.16 -6.10
N ILE A 111 6.45 11.08 -5.74
CA ILE A 111 5.43 12.07 -6.12
C ILE A 111 5.75 13.43 -5.47
N ALA A 112 6.09 13.44 -4.17
CA ALA A 112 6.39 14.67 -3.44
C ALA A 112 7.65 15.39 -3.94
N LEU A 113 8.65 14.64 -4.38
CA LEU A 113 9.90 15.17 -4.95
C LEU A 113 9.82 15.39 -6.47
N GLY A 114 8.75 14.93 -7.12
CA GLY A 114 8.59 14.92 -8.56
C GLY A 114 8.36 16.31 -9.12
N ASN A 115 9.37 16.87 -9.80
CA ASN A 115 9.28 18.16 -10.49
C ASN A 115 8.68 18.08 -11.90
N ASN A 116 8.23 16.90 -12.33
CA ASN A 116 7.72 16.66 -13.69
C ASN A 116 6.60 15.64 -13.67
N MET A 117 5.70 15.76 -14.65
CA MET A 117 4.57 14.82 -14.83
C MET A 117 5.02 13.37 -14.95
N ILE A 118 6.20 13.13 -15.53
CA ILE A 118 6.75 11.78 -15.72
C ILE A 118 6.94 11.06 -14.37
N TYR A 119 7.37 11.77 -13.32
CA TYR A 119 7.52 11.16 -11.99
C TYR A 119 6.17 10.74 -11.40
N ILE A 120 5.16 11.57 -11.61
CA ILE A 120 3.78 11.28 -11.23
C ILE A 120 3.28 10.05 -12.00
N PHE A 121 3.56 9.97 -13.30
CA PHE A 121 3.15 8.85 -14.15
C PHE A 121 3.85 7.53 -13.78
N VAL A 122 5.13 7.57 -13.42
CA VAL A 122 5.91 6.39 -13.01
C VAL A 122 5.56 5.93 -11.59
N ALA A 123 5.12 6.86 -10.73
CA ALA A 123 4.71 6.54 -9.37
C ALA A 123 3.28 5.99 -9.27
N ARG A 124 2.48 6.05 -10.35
CA ARG A 124 1.16 5.42 -10.46
C ARG A 124 1.28 3.93 -10.78
#